data_AF-A0A2Z6R2P5-F1
#
_entry.id   AF-A0A2Z6R2P5-F1
#
_cell.length_a   1.000
_cell.length_b   1.000
_cell.length_c   1.000
_cell.angle_alpha   90.00
_cell.angle_beta   90.00
_cell.angle_gamma   90.00
#
_symmetry.space_group_name_H-M   'P 1'
#
loop_
_entity.id
_entity.type
_entity.pdbx_description
1 polymer ?
#
loop_
_entity_poly.entity_id
_entity_poly.type
_entity_poly.pdbx_seq_one_letter_code
_entity_poly.pdbx_strand_id
1 'polypeptide(L)'
;MLCPYNAKLVNDMDGGRFYATEKLVPHLGPRKNYVIHYQELQYYIKLGMVVDEVTEILSFDQTNWLAPYIAKNTKLRQKAKNAFEKDFFKLMNNSVYGKTMENV
;
A
#
# COMPACT_ATOMS: atom_id res chain seq x y z
N MET A 1 13.99 1.81 -15.96
CA MET A 1 15.46 1.89 -15.86
C MET A 1 15.81 2.84 -14.72
N LEU A 2 16.67 2.44 -13.78
CA LEU A 2 17.15 3.34 -12.71
C LEU A 2 18.02 4.43 -13.31
N CYS A 3 17.98 5.65 -12.76
CA CYS A 3 18.95 6.67 -13.15
C CYS A 3 20.37 6.23 -12.74
N PRO A 4 21.44 6.70 -13.43
CA PRO A 4 22.82 6.29 -13.13
C PRO A 4 23.23 6.49 -11.67
N TYR A 5 22.72 7.55 -11.03
CA TYR A 5 22.96 7.83 -9.61
C TYR A 5 22.38 6.74 -8.70
N ASN A 6 21.11 6.37 -8.90
CA ASN A 6 20.47 5.31 -8.12
C ASN A 6 21.12 3.95 -8.36
N ALA A 7 21.56 3.66 -9.59
CA ALA A 7 22.28 2.43 -9.89
C ALA A 7 23.62 2.34 -9.13
N LYS A 8 24.38 3.45 -9.08
CA LYS A 8 25.61 3.53 -8.29
C LYS A 8 25.33 3.37 -6.79
N LEU A 9 24.32 4.06 -6.26
CA LEU A 9 23.92 3.98 -4.85
C LEU A 9 23.52 2.56 -4.44
N VAL A 10 22.79 1.84 -5.30
CA VAL A 10 22.45 0.43 -5.07
C VAL A 10 23.73 -0.40 -5.01
N ASN A 11 24.63 -0.28 -5.98
CA ASN A 11 25.89 -1.03 -5.97
C ASN A 11 26.73 -0.75 -4.71
N ASP A 12 26.80 0.49 -4.28
CA ASP A 12 27.59 0.92 -3.11
C ASP A 12 26.97 0.44 -1.77
N MET A 13 25.64 0.37 -1.67
CA MET A 13 24.94 -0.03 -0.44
C MET A 13 24.66 -1.52 -0.31
N ASP A 14 24.41 -2.20 -1.43
CA ASP A 14 23.90 -3.58 -1.43
C ASP A 14 25.01 -4.56 -1.04
N GLY A 15 26.25 -4.35 -1.49
CA GLY A 15 27.42 -5.15 -1.08
C GLY A 15 27.24 -6.66 -1.28
N GLY A 16 26.32 -7.07 -2.17
CA GLY A 16 25.93 -8.46 -2.41
C GLY A 16 25.04 -9.10 -1.33
N ARG A 17 24.48 -8.31 -0.39
CA ARG A 17 23.67 -8.82 0.73
C ARG A 17 22.23 -9.13 0.34
N PHE A 18 21.67 -8.44 -0.66
CA PHE A 18 20.30 -8.65 -1.10
C PHE A 18 20.25 -9.29 -2.48
N TYR A 19 19.28 -10.18 -2.67
CA TYR A 19 19.00 -10.80 -3.96
C TYR A 19 18.41 -9.74 -4.92
N ALA A 20 18.74 -9.86 -6.21
CA ALA A 20 18.15 -9.02 -7.24
C ALA A 20 16.62 -9.22 -7.23
N THR A 21 15.89 -8.13 -7.02
CA THR A 21 14.43 -8.09 -6.98
C THR A 21 13.94 -6.80 -7.63
N GLU A 22 12.73 -6.83 -8.19
CA GLU A 22 12.11 -5.63 -8.72
C GLU A 22 11.78 -4.67 -7.58
N LYS A 23 12.43 -3.50 -7.59
CA LYS A 23 12.18 -2.45 -6.59
C LYS A 23 11.19 -1.45 -7.17
N LEU A 24 10.17 -1.12 -6.37
CA LEU A 24 9.31 0.02 -6.66
C LEU A 24 10.14 1.30 -6.48
N VAL A 25 10.37 2.01 -7.57
CA VAL A 25 11.15 3.26 -7.57
C VAL A 25 10.28 4.40 -8.09
N PRO A 26 10.21 5.54 -7.39
CA PRO A 26 9.54 6.71 -7.91
C PRO A 26 10.26 7.17 -9.18
N HIS A 27 9.50 7.35 -10.26
CA HIS A 27 10.01 7.92 -11.50
C HIS A 27 9.00 8.93 -12.05
N LEU A 28 9.53 9.94 -12.73
CA LEU A 28 8.76 11.02 -13.36
C LEU A 28 8.38 10.71 -14.83
N GLY A 29 8.87 9.59 -15.37
CA GLY A 29 8.51 9.15 -16.73
C GLY A 29 7.07 8.65 -16.85
N PRO A 30 6.58 8.42 -18.08
CA PRO A 30 5.23 7.93 -18.34
C PRO A 30 5.01 6.57 -17.69
N ARG A 31 3.80 6.37 -17.17
CA ARG A 31 3.36 5.12 -16.54
C ARG A 31 2.57 4.32 -17.58
N LYS A 32 3.12 3.19 -18.03
CA LYS A 32 2.46 2.28 -18.99
C LYS A 32 1.90 1.08 -18.25
N ASN A 33 0.72 0.60 -18.66
CA ASN A 33 0.03 -0.56 -18.07
C ASN A 33 -0.09 -0.45 -16.53
N TYR A 34 -0.33 0.76 -16.02
CA TYR A 34 -0.34 1.02 -14.58
C TYR A 34 -1.73 0.76 -14.01
N VAL A 35 -1.81 -0.23 -13.12
CA VAL A 35 -3.04 -0.53 -12.39
C VAL A 35 -3.19 0.47 -11.24
N ILE A 36 -4.31 1.21 -11.23
CA ILE A 36 -4.60 2.21 -10.23
C ILE A 36 -6.06 2.16 -9.84
N HIS A 37 -6.33 2.37 -8.55
CA HIS A 37 -7.70 2.51 -8.06
C HIS A 37 -8.28 3.88 -8.47
N TYR A 38 -9.59 3.92 -8.74
CA TYR A 38 -10.21 5.05 -9.44
C TYR A 38 -10.14 6.36 -8.64
N GLN A 39 -10.17 6.29 -7.29
CA GLN A 39 -10.11 7.48 -6.43
C GLN A 39 -8.75 8.18 -6.52
N GLU A 40 -7.68 7.41 -6.53
CA GLU A 40 -6.31 7.87 -6.68
C GLU A 40 -6.10 8.44 -8.08
N LEU A 41 -6.65 7.79 -9.11
CA LEU A 41 -6.62 8.33 -10.47
C LEU A 41 -7.31 9.70 -10.56
N GLN A 42 -8.52 9.83 -9.99
CA GLN A 42 -9.23 11.11 -9.92
C GLN A 42 -8.43 12.19 -9.19
N TYR A 43 -7.74 11.82 -8.12
CA TYR A 43 -6.85 12.74 -7.40
C TYR A 43 -5.68 13.20 -8.26
N TYR A 44 -5.00 12.30 -8.96
CA TYR A 44 -3.86 12.67 -9.80
C TYR A 44 -4.26 13.50 -11.02
N ILE A 45 -5.42 13.24 -11.62
CA ILE A 45 -5.96 14.09 -12.69
C ILE A 45 -6.16 15.52 -12.19
N LYS A 46 -6.67 15.72 -10.97
CA LYS A 46 -6.81 17.05 -10.35
C LYS A 46 -5.46 17.75 -10.13
N LEU A 47 -4.38 16.98 -9.93
CA LEU A 47 -3.02 17.50 -9.81
C LEU A 47 -2.35 17.78 -11.17
N GLY A 48 -3.03 17.51 -12.29
CA GLY A 48 -2.53 17.76 -13.64
C GLY A 48 -1.97 16.54 -14.37
N MET A 49 -2.20 15.32 -13.87
CA MET A 49 -1.89 14.11 -14.63
C MET A 49 -2.79 14.00 -15.86
N VAL A 50 -2.20 13.79 -17.03
CA VAL A 50 -2.91 13.54 -18.28
C VAL A 50 -2.98 12.04 -18.52
N VAL A 51 -4.18 11.52 -18.75
CA VAL A 51 -4.43 10.11 -19.10
C VAL A 51 -4.43 9.99 -20.62
N ASP A 52 -3.64 9.07 -21.15
CA ASP A 52 -3.54 8.80 -22.59
C ASP A 52 -4.63 7.80 -23.04
N GLU A 53 -4.64 6.61 -22.43
CA GLU A 53 -5.60 5.53 -22.73
C GLU A 53 -5.97 4.76 -21.46
N VAL A 54 -7.22 4.28 -21.39
CA VAL A 54 -7.69 3.31 -20.39
C VAL A 54 -7.98 1.99 -21.10
N THR A 55 -7.16 0.97 -20.85
CA THR A 55 -7.23 -0.31 -21.56
C THR A 55 -8.17 -1.31 -20.91
N GLU A 56 -8.20 -1.35 -19.56
CA GLU A 56 -8.92 -2.35 -18.79
C GLU A 56 -9.57 -1.71 -17.55
N ILE A 57 -10.76 -2.21 -17.17
CA ILE A 57 -11.51 -1.73 -16.00
C ILE A 57 -11.98 -2.94 -15.19
N LEU A 58 -11.62 -2.97 -13.92
CA LEU A 58 -12.18 -3.87 -12.92
C LEU A 58 -13.25 -3.12 -12.13
N SER A 59 -14.51 -3.51 -12.30
CA SER A 59 -15.66 -2.92 -11.61
C SER A 59 -16.14 -3.83 -10.48
N PHE A 60 -16.48 -3.24 -9.34
CA PHE A 60 -16.91 -3.97 -8.15
C PHE A 60 -17.68 -3.07 -7.18
N ASP A 61 -18.59 -3.67 -6.41
CA ASP A 61 -19.27 -2.98 -5.31
C ASP A 61 -18.38 -2.93 -4.08
N GLN A 62 -18.34 -1.78 -3.42
CA GLN A 62 -17.58 -1.55 -2.20
C GLN A 62 -18.51 -1.26 -1.04
N THR A 63 -18.28 -1.91 0.10
CA THR A 63 -18.98 -1.62 1.36
C THR A 63 -17.99 -1.60 2.53
N ASN A 64 -18.36 -0.92 3.60
CA ASN A 64 -17.55 -0.83 4.83
C ASN A 64 -17.71 -2.08 5.71
N TRP A 65 -17.60 -3.27 5.13
CA TRP A 65 -17.86 -4.54 5.81
C TRP A 65 -16.96 -4.80 7.03
N LEU A 66 -15.74 -4.23 7.04
CA LEU A 66 -14.80 -4.37 8.15
C LEU A 66 -15.05 -3.34 9.28
N ALA A 67 -15.90 -2.33 9.07
CA ALA A 67 -16.16 -1.29 10.06
C ALA A 67 -16.71 -1.81 11.40
N PRO A 68 -17.67 -2.77 11.44
CA PRO A 68 -18.16 -3.34 12.70
C PRO A 68 -17.05 -4.03 13.52
N TYR A 69 -16.13 -4.71 12.84
CA TYR A 69 -14.99 -5.38 13.46
C TYR A 69 -14.01 -4.38 14.08
N ILE A 70 -13.62 -3.35 13.31
CA ILE A 70 -12.73 -2.28 13.79
C ILE A 70 -13.36 -1.54 14.98
N ALA A 71 -14.66 -1.24 14.90
CA ALA A 71 -15.40 -0.58 15.96
C ALA A 71 -15.44 -1.42 17.24
N LYS A 72 -15.67 -2.74 17.12
CA LYS A 72 -15.64 -3.67 18.25
C LYS A 72 -14.27 -3.67 18.93
N ASN A 73 -13.19 -3.85 18.18
CA ASN A 73 -11.83 -3.87 18.75
C ASN A 73 -11.44 -2.53 19.36
N THR A 74 -11.88 -1.42 18.77
CA THR A 74 -11.65 -0.07 19.32
C THR A 74 -12.33 0.10 20.67
N LYS A 75 -13.60 -0.34 20.81
CA LYS A 75 -14.33 -0.32 22.08
C LYS A 75 -13.67 -1.21 23.14
N LEU A 76 -13.21 -2.40 22.75
CA LEU A 76 -12.52 -3.32 23.67
C LEU A 76 -11.17 -2.74 24.11
N ARG A 77 -10.42 -2.13 23.19
CA ARG A 77 -9.16 -1.42 23.48
C ARG A 77 -9.35 -0.26 24.46
N GLN A 78 -10.44 0.51 24.33
CA GLN A 78 -10.77 1.60 25.26
C GLN A 78 -11.09 1.07 26.67
N LYS A 79 -11.67 -0.12 26.78
CA LYS A 79 -12.04 -0.76 28.06
C LYS A 79 -10.91 -1.57 28.71
N ALA A 80 -9.80 -1.77 28.01
CA ALA A 80 -8.68 -2.58 28.46
C ALA A 80 -8.05 -2.00 29.74
N LYS A 81 -7.78 -2.88 30.71
CA LYS A 81 -7.30 -2.50 32.05
C LYS A 81 -5.78 -2.46 32.15
N ASN A 82 -5.08 -3.13 31.23
CA ASN A 82 -3.63 -3.25 31.22
C ASN A 82 -3.06 -3.00 29.82
N ALA A 83 -1.74 -2.84 29.73
CA ALA A 83 -1.05 -2.58 28.48
C ALA A 83 -1.17 -3.75 27.49
N PHE A 84 -1.10 -4.99 27.99
CA PHE A 84 -1.20 -6.19 27.17
C PHE A 84 -2.52 -6.25 26.39
N GLU A 85 -3.66 -6.06 27.05
CA GLU A 85 -4.98 -6.04 26.42
C GLU A 85 -5.10 -4.91 25.38
N LYS A 86 -4.54 -3.73 25.67
CA LYS A 86 -4.53 -2.60 24.72
C LYS A 86 -3.77 -2.95 23.45
N ASP A 87 -2.61 -3.59 23.59
CA ASP A 87 -1.78 -4.01 22.47
C ASP A 87 -2.41 -5.18 21.70
N PHE A 88 -3.08 -6.09 22.40
CA PHE A 88 -3.83 -7.18 21.78
C PHE A 88 -4.92 -6.67 20.84
N PHE A 89 -5.81 -5.78 21.30
CA PHE A 89 -6.89 -5.25 20.45
C PHE A 89 -6.38 -4.33 19.33
N LYS A 90 -5.22 -3.67 19.53
CA LYS A 90 -4.52 -2.97 18.45
C LYS A 90 -4.01 -3.95 17.40
N LEU A 91 -3.37 -5.04 17.83
CA LEU A 91 -2.85 -6.08 16.95
C LEU A 91 -3.96 -6.70 16.11
N MET A 92 -5.14 -6.97 16.68
CA MET A 92 -6.28 -7.53 15.94
C MET A 92 -6.72 -6.64 14.76
N ASN A 93 -6.67 -5.32 14.89
CA ASN A 93 -6.95 -4.43 13.77
C ASN A 93 -5.82 -4.42 12.73
N ASN A 94 -4.57 -4.37 13.20
CA ASN A 94 -3.40 -4.27 12.31
C ASN A 94 -3.13 -5.57 11.54
N SER A 95 -3.38 -6.73 12.16
CA SER A 95 -3.12 -8.04 11.56
C SER A 95 -3.99 -8.30 10.34
N VAL A 96 -5.26 -7.88 10.37
CA VAL A 96 -6.16 -8.00 9.22
C VAL A 96 -5.61 -7.24 8.01
N TYR A 97 -5.16 -6.00 8.21
CA TYR A 97 -4.55 -5.21 7.14
C TYR A 97 -3.29 -5.87 6.57
N GLY A 98 -2.38 -6.33 7.44
CA GLY A 98 -1.17 -7.03 7.00
C GLY A 98 -1.49 -8.30 6.20
N LYS A 99 -2.47 -9.09 6.66
CA LYS A 99 -2.88 -10.32 5.99
C LYS A 99 -3.48 -10.07 4.61
N THR A 100 -4.22 -8.98 4.42
CA THR A 100 -4.78 -8.61 3.11
C THR A 100 -3.75 -8.12 2.09
N MET A 101 -2.56 -7.73 2.55
CA MET A 101 -1.45 -7.27 1.71
C MET A 101 -0.38 -8.35 1.50
N GLU A 102 -0.57 -9.54 2.08
CA GLU A 102 0.39 -10.64 1.96
C GLU A 102 0.38 -11.19 0.53
N ASN A 103 1.57 -11.29 -0.04
CA ASN A 103 1.80 -11.97 -1.31
C ASN A 103 1.97 -13.47 -1.03
N VAL A 104 1.00 -14.29 -1.46
CA VAL A 104 0.94 -15.74 -1.20
C VAL A 104 1.54 -16.53 -2.35
#